data_AF-A0A1C3KH18-F1
#
_entry.id   AF-A0A1C3KH18-F1
#
_cell.length_a   1.000
_cell.length_b   1.000
_cell.length_c   1.000
_cell.angle_alpha   90.00
_cell.angle_beta   90.00
_cell.angle_gamma   90.00
#
_symmetry.space_group_name_H-M   'P 1'
#
loop_
_entity.id
_entity.type
_entity.pdbx_description
1 polymer ?
#
loop_
_entity_poly.entity_id
_entity_poly.type
_entity_poly.pdbx_seq_one_letter_code
_entity_poly.pdbx_strand_id
1 'polypeptide(L)'
;MQISIENILKELSKYKLYSKLNQVVDHNEYSYYCTDLNYMDGIYEGFTNLCYIFAKNLIKLHDILRDVTDKDERCNYFNFWITDLVRKKWKNEWKDKPSIMYTLQKLYGVENTITDASQKNNCRFDYSSNINLDLWNERKCLYDYIENYNDIEVKINSDGQLCKIYSKYFDYIKELHEKYKQECCNGNFSKCHNHINLDYFCTSEIFNNKLVCDETKEIKEASTGYERPQHRDGTQESDSSNSISSSSTDHQNDINGYAMNNNTDYYT
;
A
#
# COMPACT_ATOMS: atom_id res chain seq x y z
N MET A 1 -9.86 -13.25 -4.53
CA MET A 1 -9.88 -12.65 -3.18
C MET A 1 -9.03 -11.39 -3.09
N GLN A 2 -7.72 -11.45 -3.38
CA GLN A 2 -6.84 -10.26 -3.37
C GLN A 2 -7.35 -9.09 -4.22
N ILE A 3 -7.78 -9.37 -5.46
CA ILE A 3 -8.37 -8.37 -6.39
C ILE A 3 -9.63 -7.71 -5.80
N SER A 4 -10.42 -8.46 -5.04
CA SER A 4 -11.67 -7.99 -4.42
C SER A 4 -11.41 -7.03 -3.25
N ILE A 5 -10.32 -7.25 -2.51
CA ILE A 5 -9.90 -6.38 -1.38
C ILE A 5 -9.40 -5.04 -1.90
N GLU A 6 -8.55 -5.06 -2.93
CA GLU A 6 -8.02 -3.84 -3.56
C GLU A 6 -9.12 -2.92 -4.08
N ASN A 7 -10.21 -3.47 -4.63
CA ASN A 7 -11.35 -2.68 -5.11
C ASN A 7 -12.01 -1.84 -4.00
N ILE A 8 -12.02 -2.35 -2.76
CA ILE A 8 -12.58 -1.63 -1.61
C ILE A 8 -11.53 -0.67 -1.03
N LEU A 9 -10.29 -1.11 -0.84
CA LEU A 9 -9.32 -0.36 -0.03
C LEU A 9 -8.50 0.67 -0.80
N LYS A 10 -8.19 0.48 -2.08
CA LYS A 10 -7.15 1.25 -2.80
C LYS A 10 -7.35 2.77 -2.78
N GLU A 11 -8.60 3.23 -2.70
CA GLU A 11 -8.94 4.66 -2.70
C GLU A 11 -9.00 5.28 -1.30
N LEU A 12 -9.00 4.46 -0.25
CA LEU A 12 -9.21 4.88 1.12
C LEU A 12 -7.97 5.56 1.70
N SER A 13 -8.20 6.55 2.56
CA SER A 13 -7.16 7.45 3.06
C SER A 13 -6.06 6.70 3.83
N LYS A 14 -6.48 5.81 4.73
CA LYS A 14 -5.63 4.97 5.56
C LYS A 14 -4.85 3.95 4.73
N TYR A 15 -5.46 3.33 3.73
CA TYR A 15 -4.75 2.41 2.83
C TYR A 15 -3.68 3.13 1.99
N LYS A 16 -3.96 4.36 1.53
CA LYS A 16 -3.01 5.18 0.76
C LYS A 16 -1.73 5.55 1.51
N LEU A 17 -1.68 5.43 2.84
CA LEU A 17 -0.46 5.69 3.62
C LEU A 17 0.73 4.81 3.20
N TYR A 18 0.49 3.57 2.76
CA TYR A 18 1.55 2.69 2.26
C TYR A 18 2.32 3.29 1.07
N SER A 19 1.65 4.10 0.23
CA SER A 19 2.30 4.72 -0.93
C SER A 19 3.38 5.73 -0.54
N LYS A 20 3.24 6.39 0.62
CA LYS A 20 4.25 7.34 1.14
C LYS A 20 5.58 6.64 1.44
N LEU A 21 5.55 5.36 1.77
CA LEU A 21 6.72 4.53 2.05
C LEU A 21 7.42 4.04 0.77
N ASN A 22 6.77 4.14 -0.41
CA ASN A 22 7.36 3.72 -1.68
C ASN A 22 8.24 4.78 -2.36
N GLN A 23 8.34 6.00 -1.79
CA GLN A 23 9.07 7.09 -2.42
C GLN A 23 10.58 6.78 -2.49
N VAL A 24 11.15 6.81 -3.70
CA VAL A 24 12.59 6.62 -3.97
C VAL A 24 13.40 7.84 -3.49
N VAL A 25 14.69 7.66 -3.21
CA VAL A 25 15.57 8.69 -2.62
C VAL A 25 16.89 8.75 -3.35
N ASP A 26 17.50 9.94 -3.37
CA ASP A 26 18.92 10.13 -3.70
C ASP A 26 19.84 9.41 -2.70
N HIS A 27 20.85 8.74 -3.26
CA HIS A 27 21.58 7.61 -2.68
C HIS A 27 22.42 7.84 -1.41
N ASN A 28 22.49 9.05 -0.83
CA ASN A 28 23.73 9.41 -0.11
C ASN A 28 23.69 9.34 1.43
N GLU A 29 22.57 9.54 2.12
CA GLU A 29 22.59 9.56 3.61
C GLU A 29 22.29 8.19 4.24
N TYR A 30 21.39 7.40 3.64
CA TYR A 30 20.90 6.14 4.23
C TYR A 30 21.62 4.89 3.74
N SER A 31 22.40 5.00 2.66
CA SER A 31 23.11 3.87 2.05
C SER A 31 24.23 3.31 2.91
N TYR A 32 24.79 4.13 3.81
CA TYR A 32 25.82 3.71 4.76
C TYR A 32 25.40 2.46 5.54
N TYR A 33 24.15 2.41 6.03
CA TYR A 33 23.61 1.28 6.81
C TYR A 33 23.46 -0.03 6.03
N CYS A 34 23.67 0.02 4.71
CA CYS A 34 23.44 -1.08 3.79
C CYS A 34 24.70 -1.45 2.98
N THR A 35 25.83 -0.77 3.20
CA THR A 35 27.04 -0.90 2.36
C THR A 35 27.58 -2.33 2.35
N ASP A 36 27.63 -2.98 3.51
CA ASP A 36 28.10 -4.36 3.66
C ASP A 36 27.14 -5.39 3.04
N LEU A 37 25.96 -4.96 2.58
CA LEU A 37 24.94 -5.80 1.96
C LEU A 37 24.84 -5.62 0.45
N ASN A 38 25.71 -4.81 -0.18
CA ASN A 38 25.68 -4.61 -1.64
C ASN A 38 25.87 -5.94 -2.42
N TYR A 39 26.57 -6.92 -1.84
CA TYR A 39 26.73 -8.26 -2.44
C TYR A 39 25.39 -8.99 -2.64
N MET A 40 24.35 -8.59 -1.89
CA MET A 40 23.04 -9.21 -1.95
C MET A 40 22.36 -9.01 -3.30
N ASP A 41 22.69 -7.97 -4.08
CA ASP A 41 22.14 -7.79 -5.44
C ASP A 41 22.50 -8.95 -6.38
N GLY A 42 23.65 -9.61 -6.16
CA GLY A 42 24.02 -10.81 -6.90
C GLY A 42 23.12 -12.02 -6.61
N ILE A 43 22.42 -12.00 -5.47
CA ILE A 43 21.50 -13.06 -5.05
C ILE A 43 20.05 -12.63 -5.30
N TYR A 44 19.68 -11.42 -4.90
CA TYR A 44 18.35 -10.83 -4.96
C TYR A 44 18.46 -9.48 -5.68
N GLU A 45 18.24 -9.48 -6.99
CA GLU A 45 18.31 -8.26 -7.79
C GLU A 45 17.46 -7.14 -7.18
N GLY A 46 18.05 -5.95 -7.01
CA GLY A 46 17.39 -4.78 -6.43
C GLY A 46 17.32 -4.78 -4.89
N PHE A 47 17.99 -5.70 -4.20
CA PHE A 47 18.07 -5.72 -2.74
C PHE A 47 18.70 -4.45 -2.18
N THR A 48 19.77 -3.95 -2.80
CA THR A 48 20.47 -2.75 -2.31
C THR A 48 19.53 -1.56 -2.27
N ASN A 49 18.72 -1.36 -3.32
CA ASN A 49 17.73 -0.30 -3.37
C ASN A 49 16.62 -0.51 -2.30
N LEU A 50 16.15 -1.74 -2.13
CA LEU A 50 15.21 -2.08 -1.05
C LEU A 50 15.78 -1.73 0.34
N CYS A 51 17.05 -2.05 0.57
CA CYS A 51 17.75 -1.76 1.82
C CYS A 51 17.80 -0.26 2.10
N TYR A 52 18.12 0.56 1.09
CA TYR A 52 18.18 2.01 1.24
C TYR A 52 16.81 2.61 1.58
N ILE A 53 15.75 2.15 0.91
CA ILE A 53 14.38 2.60 1.19
C ILE A 53 13.96 2.15 2.60
N PHE A 54 14.28 0.92 3.00
CA PHE A 54 14.05 0.42 4.35
C PHE A 54 14.72 1.30 5.41
N ALA A 55 16.02 1.58 5.25
CA ALA A 55 16.79 2.40 6.18
C ALA A 55 16.22 3.82 6.31
N LYS A 56 15.95 4.48 5.17
CA LYS A 56 15.30 5.81 5.17
C LYS A 56 13.95 5.74 5.89
N ASN A 57 13.07 4.83 5.48
CA ASN A 57 11.71 4.76 6.02
C ASN A 57 11.72 4.53 7.52
N LEU A 58 12.64 3.73 8.03
CA LEU A 58 12.81 3.50 9.45
C LEU A 58 13.28 4.77 10.19
N ILE A 59 14.31 5.44 9.68
CA ILE A 59 14.88 6.66 10.29
C ILE A 59 13.92 7.85 10.23
N LYS A 60 13.20 8.00 9.12
CA LYS A 60 12.31 9.14 8.82
C LYS A 60 10.83 8.79 9.01
N LEU A 61 10.51 7.70 9.70
CA LEU A 61 9.15 7.17 9.79
C LEU A 61 8.14 8.23 10.28
N HIS A 62 8.53 9.00 11.31
CA HIS A 62 7.71 10.09 11.84
C HIS A 62 7.45 11.18 10.80
N ASP A 63 8.46 11.57 10.02
CA ASP A 63 8.34 12.64 9.05
C ASP A 63 7.50 12.20 7.84
N ILE A 64 7.70 10.96 7.36
CA ILE A 64 6.97 10.38 6.22
C ILE A 64 5.49 10.19 6.56
N LEU A 65 5.20 9.70 7.75
CA LEU A 65 3.84 9.46 8.25
C LEU A 65 3.43 10.51 9.31
N ARG A 66 3.77 11.78 9.09
CA ARG A 66 3.49 12.88 10.03
C ARG A 66 2.01 13.06 10.37
N ASP A 67 1.13 12.66 9.45
CA ASP A 67 -0.32 12.75 9.61
C ASP A 67 -0.87 11.65 10.52
N VAL A 68 -0.05 10.64 10.86
CA VAL A 68 -0.38 9.57 11.80
C VAL A 68 0.18 9.93 13.18
N THR A 69 -0.71 10.29 14.10
CA THR A 69 -0.33 10.76 15.44
C THR A 69 0.25 9.62 16.28
N ASP A 70 -0.39 8.45 16.22
CA ASP A 70 0.02 7.30 17.02
C ASP A 70 1.36 6.72 16.51
N LYS A 71 2.27 6.45 17.44
CA LYS A 71 3.61 5.96 17.11
C LYS A 71 3.60 4.46 16.76
N ASP A 72 2.72 3.69 17.38
CA ASP A 72 2.62 2.25 17.19
C ASP A 72 1.92 1.97 15.85
N GLU A 73 0.91 2.77 15.49
CA GLU A 73 0.25 2.79 14.18
C GLU A 73 1.28 3.04 13.06
N ARG A 74 2.15 4.04 13.20
CA ARG A 74 3.25 4.27 12.23
C ARG A 74 4.15 3.05 12.09
N CYS A 75 4.49 2.41 13.20
CA CYS A 75 5.33 1.23 13.19
C CYS A 75 4.63 0.00 12.59
N ASN A 76 3.33 -0.14 12.80
CA ASN A 76 2.49 -1.15 12.15
C ASN A 76 2.52 -0.96 10.63
N TYR A 77 2.26 0.27 10.15
CA TYR A 77 2.34 0.59 8.72
C TYR A 77 3.72 0.27 8.12
N PHE A 78 4.80 0.61 8.82
CA PHE A 78 6.15 0.28 8.38
C PHE A 78 6.38 -1.24 8.24
N ASN A 79 5.99 -2.02 9.25
CA ASN A 79 6.17 -3.47 9.27
C ASN A 79 5.32 -4.17 8.20
N PHE A 80 4.05 -3.77 8.05
CA PHE A 80 3.19 -4.31 7.00
C PHE A 80 3.64 -3.89 5.60
N TRP A 81 4.19 -2.68 5.44
CA TRP A 81 4.76 -2.23 4.17
C TRP A 81 5.95 -3.09 3.74
N ILE A 82 6.97 -3.24 4.59
CA ILE A 82 8.20 -3.94 4.20
C ILE A 82 7.94 -5.43 3.94
N THR A 83 7.11 -6.07 4.77
CA THR A 83 6.78 -7.49 4.62
C THR A 83 5.93 -7.73 3.37
N ASP A 84 5.01 -6.82 3.03
CA ASP A 84 4.24 -6.85 1.79
C ASP A 84 5.11 -6.65 0.54
N LEU A 85 6.04 -5.70 0.59
CA LEU A 85 6.97 -5.43 -0.50
C LEU A 85 7.89 -6.63 -0.76
N VAL A 86 8.50 -7.19 0.29
CA VAL A 86 9.35 -8.40 0.17
C VAL A 86 8.53 -9.58 -0.35
N ARG A 87 7.28 -9.76 0.10
CA ARG A 87 6.39 -10.83 -0.39
C ARG A 87 6.11 -10.71 -1.88
N LYS A 88 5.84 -9.49 -2.35
CA LYS A 88 5.62 -9.20 -3.78
C LYS A 88 6.87 -9.49 -4.60
N LYS A 89 8.05 -9.00 -4.16
CA LYS A 89 9.33 -9.31 -4.81
C LYS A 89 9.60 -10.81 -4.84
N TRP A 90 9.33 -11.52 -3.75
CA TRP A 90 9.48 -12.97 -3.69
C TRP A 90 8.63 -13.73 -4.70
N LYS A 91 7.36 -13.36 -4.85
CA LYS A 91 6.45 -14.03 -5.79
C LYS A 91 6.82 -13.78 -7.25
N ASN A 92 7.41 -12.62 -7.56
CA ASN A 92 7.58 -12.14 -8.93
C ASN A 92 9.03 -12.16 -9.41
N GLU A 93 9.93 -11.51 -8.66
CA GLU A 93 11.33 -11.26 -9.06
C GLU A 93 12.29 -12.31 -8.47
N TRP A 94 11.97 -12.86 -7.29
CA TRP A 94 12.86 -13.74 -6.53
C TRP A 94 12.33 -15.16 -6.34
N LYS A 95 11.44 -15.62 -7.23
CA LYS A 95 10.71 -16.89 -7.11
C LYS A 95 11.62 -18.11 -6.91
N ASP A 96 12.81 -18.11 -7.52
CA ASP A 96 13.77 -19.21 -7.50
C ASP A 96 14.97 -18.95 -6.57
N LYS A 97 14.88 -17.95 -5.69
CA LYS A 97 16.00 -17.58 -4.80
C LYS A 97 16.05 -18.47 -3.56
N PRO A 98 17.21 -18.56 -2.88
CA PRO A 98 17.44 -19.60 -1.87
C PRO A 98 16.50 -19.53 -0.67
N SER A 99 16.21 -18.32 -0.17
CA SER A 99 15.36 -18.14 1.01
C SER A 99 14.87 -16.72 1.18
N ILE A 100 13.57 -16.55 1.34
CA ILE A 100 12.95 -15.26 1.66
C ILE A 100 13.29 -14.79 3.08
N MET A 101 13.48 -15.74 4.00
CA MET A 101 13.81 -15.46 5.40
C MET A 101 15.20 -14.85 5.53
N TYR A 102 16.11 -15.20 4.62
CA TYR A 102 17.44 -14.60 4.57
C TYR A 102 17.37 -13.10 4.25
N THR A 103 16.50 -12.69 3.32
CA THR A 103 16.25 -11.27 3.02
C THR A 103 15.76 -10.51 4.25
N LEU A 104 14.75 -11.04 4.96
CA LEU A 104 14.21 -10.41 6.17
C LEU A 104 15.26 -10.34 7.29
N GLN A 105 16.07 -11.38 7.45
CA GLN A 105 17.18 -11.40 8.42
C GLN A 105 18.20 -10.30 8.14
N LYS A 106 18.52 -10.04 6.87
CA LYS A 106 19.43 -8.94 6.50
C LYS A 106 18.84 -7.57 6.80
N LEU A 107 17.56 -7.34 6.51
CA LEU A 107 16.87 -6.11 6.88
C LEU A 107 16.81 -5.92 8.40
N TYR A 108 16.63 -6.99 9.17
CA TYR A 108 16.73 -6.96 10.63
C TYR A 108 18.14 -6.54 11.11
N GLY A 109 19.20 -7.02 10.47
CA GLY A 109 20.58 -6.56 10.74
C GLY A 109 20.79 -5.06 10.47
N VAL A 110 20.15 -4.53 9.43
CA VAL A 110 20.19 -3.09 9.10
C VAL A 110 19.49 -2.28 10.20
N GLU A 111 18.33 -2.73 10.68
CA GLU A 111 17.61 -2.09 11.78
C GLU A 111 18.43 -2.08 13.08
N ASN A 112 19.12 -3.16 13.41
CA ASN A 112 20.05 -3.19 14.55
C ASN A 112 21.18 -2.15 14.39
N THR A 113 21.80 -2.08 13.21
CA THR A 113 22.86 -1.10 12.91
C THR A 113 22.36 0.35 13.05
N ILE A 114 21.15 0.63 12.56
CA ILE A 114 20.51 1.95 12.69
C ILE A 114 20.25 2.29 14.15
N THR A 115 19.74 1.33 14.93
CA THR A 115 19.44 1.52 16.35
C THR A 115 20.71 1.81 17.15
N ASP A 116 21.80 1.09 16.88
CA ASP A 116 23.08 1.31 17.55
C ASP A 116 23.65 2.70 17.24
N ALA A 117 23.45 3.20 16.01
CA ALA A 117 23.85 4.54 15.60
C ALA A 117 22.89 5.65 16.08
N SER A 118 21.61 5.33 16.29
CA SER A 118 20.54 6.29 16.58
C SER A 118 19.65 5.80 17.72
N GLN A 119 19.88 6.32 18.93
CA GLN A 119 19.10 6.00 20.14
C GLN A 119 17.64 6.50 20.11
N LYS A 120 17.15 7.08 19.01
CA LYS A 120 15.85 7.77 18.93
C LYS A 120 14.78 7.04 18.14
N ASN A 121 15.11 5.91 17.50
CA ASN A 121 14.10 5.18 16.74
C ASN A 121 13.28 4.25 17.66
N ASN A 122 11.99 4.56 17.80
CA ASN A 122 11.07 3.79 18.64
C ASN A 122 10.35 2.67 17.87
N CYS A 123 10.50 2.59 16.54
CA CYS A 123 9.93 1.51 15.75
C CYS A 123 10.95 0.42 15.51
N ARG A 124 10.55 -0.82 15.80
CA ARG A 124 11.35 -2.03 15.58
C ARG A 124 10.79 -2.81 14.40
N PHE A 125 11.67 -3.42 13.62
CA PHE A 125 11.24 -4.37 12.60
C PHE A 125 10.91 -5.70 13.28
N ASP A 126 9.66 -6.16 13.15
CA ASP A 126 9.13 -7.35 13.81
C ASP A 126 9.54 -8.63 13.08
N TYR A 127 10.85 -8.90 13.06
CA TYR A 127 11.38 -10.11 12.47
C TYR A 127 11.21 -11.32 13.41
N SER A 128 10.72 -12.42 12.86
CA SER A 128 10.71 -13.73 13.51
C SER A 128 10.87 -14.83 12.47
N SER A 129 11.78 -15.76 12.69
CA SER A 129 11.97 -16.91 11.80
C SER A 129 10.76 -17.85 11.74
N ASN A 130 9.85 -17.75 12.71
CA ASN A 130 8.63 -18.57 12.79
C ASN A 130 7.45 -17.97 12.03
N ILE A 131 7.57 -16.73 11.54
CA ILE A 131 6.49 -15.99 10.89
C ILE A 131 6.82 -15.85 9.40
N ASN A 132 6.12 -16.62 8.58
CA ASN A 132 6.25 -16.51 7.13
C ASN A 132 5.49 -15.29 6.58
N LEU A 133 5.74 -14.94 5.32
CA LEU A 133 5.11 -13.76 4.72
C LEU A 133 3.63 -13.91 4.38
N ASP A 134 3.10 -15.13 4.31
CA ASP A 134 1.66 -15.33 4.14
C ASP A 134 0.93 -14.99 5.43
N LEU A 135 1.48 -15.35 6.60
CA LEU A 135 0.95 -14.94 7.91
C LEU A 135 1.02 -13.42 8.10
N TRP A 136 2.11 -12.77 7.63
CA TRP A 136 2.17 -11.30 7.57
C TRP A 136 1.07 -10.70 6.69
N ASN A 137 0.78 -11.31 5.54
CA ASN A 137 -0.30 -10.86 4.66
C ASN A 137 -1.67 -10.99 5.33
N GLU A 138 -1.95 -12.11 5.99
CA GLU A 138 -3.21 -12.32 6.73
C GLU A 138 -3.41 -11.27 7.81
N ARG A 139 -2.36 -10.97 8.60
CA ARG A 139 -2.39 -9.92 9.63
C ARG A 139 -2.57 -8.53 9.05
N LYS A 140 -1.90 -8.25 7.93
CA LYS A 140 -2.09 -7.00 7.19
C LYS A 140 -3.56 -6.85 6.77
N CYS A 141 -4.21 -7.91 6.29
CA CYS A 141 -5.63 -7.85 5.94
C CYS A 141 -6.52 -7.51 7.15
N LEU A 142 -6.22 -8.06 8.33
CA LEU A 142 -6.94 -7.72 9.57
C LEU A 142 -6.70 -6.26 9.99
N TYR A 143 -5.45 -5.81 9.92
CA TYR A 143 -5.06 -4.43 10.23
C TYR A 143 -5.76 -3.44 9.30
N ASP A 144 -5.64 -3.66 7.98
CA ASP A 144 -6.22 -2.79 6.97
C ASP A 144 -7.75 -2.75 7.10
N TYR A 145 -8.40 -3.86 7.51
CA TYR A 145 -9.84 -3.86 7.76
C TYR A 145 -10.23 -2.96 8.93
N ILE A 146 -9.54 -3.04 10.07
CA ILE A 146 -9.81 -2.19 11.24
C ILE A 146 -9.56 -0.72 10.89
N GLU A 147 -8.39 -0.41 10.35
CA GLU A 147 -7.99 0.99 10.10
C GLU A 147 -8.90 1.68 9.07
N ASN A 148 -9.50 0.92 8.16
CA ASN A 148 -10.38 1.45 7.12
C ASN A 148 -11.87 1.21 7.42
N TYR A 149 -12.27 0.67 8.58
CA TYR A 149 -13.64 0.20 8.82
C TYR A 149 -14.72 1.27 8.54
N ASN A 150 -14.52 2.49 9.04
CA ASN A 150 -15.46 3.61 8.83
C ASN A 150 -15.48 4.07 7.36
N ASP A 151 -14.32 4.11 6.70
CA ASP A 151 -14.20 4.49 5.29
C ASP A 151 -14.85 3.42 4.38
N ILE A 152 -14.75 2.13 4.76
CA ILE A 152 -15.43 1.02 4.11
C ILE A 152 -16.95 1.21 4.21
N GLU A 153 -17.48 1.53 5.39
CA GLU A 153 -18.92 1.77 5.59
C GLU A 153 -19.49 2.82 4.63
N VAL A 154 -18.78 3.93 4.46
CA VAL A 154 -19.18 4.98 3.50
C VAL A 154 -19.13 4.45 2.06
N LYS A 155 -18.05 3.75 1.70
CA LYS A 155 -17.81 3.28 0.33
C LYS A 155 -18.77 2.18 -0.11
N ILE A 156 -19.07 1.20 0.73
CA ILE A 156 -19.97 0.09 0.35
C ILE A 156 -21.42 0.55 0.17
N ASN A 157 -21.76 1.70 0.74
CA ASN A 157 -23.07 2.32 0.61
C ASN A 157 -23.21 3.17 -0.66
N SER A 158 -22.18 3.35 -1.49
CA SER A 158 -22.30 4.13 -2.74
C SER A 158 -22.73 3.31 -3.96
N ASP A 159 -22.54 1.98 -3.94
CA ASP A 159 -22.76 1.09 -5.08
C ASP A 159 -23.10 -0.34 -4.57
N GLY A 160 -24.22 -0.89 -5.02
CA GLY A 160 -24.65 -2.24 -4.64
C GLY A 160 -23.67 -3.35 -5.05
N GLN A 161 -22.85 -3.14 -6.09
CA GLN A 161 -21.78 -4.08 -6.44
C GLN A 161 -20.64 -4.06 -5.42
N LEU A 162 -20.30 -2.90 -4.87
CA LEU A 162 -19.33 -2.80 -3.77
C LEU A 162 -19.85 -3.50 -2.52
N CYS A 163 -21.15 -3.42 -2.25
CA CYS A 163 -21.78 -4.18 -1.16
C CYS A 163 -21.62 -5.71 -1.32
N LYS A 164 -21.84 -6.25 -2.52
CA LYS A 164 -21.62 -7.68 -2.82
C LYS A 164 -20.16 -8.10 -2.65
N ILE A 165 -19.23 -7.27 -3.10
CA ILE A 165 -17.79 -7.50 -2.92
C ILE A 165 -17.45 -7.48 -1.43
N TYR A 166 -18.01 -6.53 -0.68
CA TYR A 166 -17.81 -6.39 0.76
C TYR A 166 -18.29 -7.63 1.52
N SER A 167 -19.44 -8.21 1.17
CA SER A 167 -19.91 -9.42 1.87
C SER A 167 -18.87 -10.54 1.83
N LYS A 168 -18.27 -10.79 0.66
CA LYS A 168 -17.20 -11.80 0.51
C LYS A 168 -15.92 -11.40 1.24
N TYR A 169 -15.60 -10.11 1.25
CA TYR A 169 -14.45 -9.58 1.97
C TYR A 169 -14.61 -9.76 3.49
N PHE A 170 -15.79 -9.48 4.05
CA PHE A 170 -16.08 -9.67 5.46
C PHE A 170 -15.95 -11.14 5.89
N ASP A 171 -16.51 -12.06 5.10
CA ASP A 171 -16.41 -13.50 5.41
C ASP A 171 -14.94 -13.95 5.47
N TYR A 172 -14.11 -13.47 4.54
CA TYR A 172 -12.67 -13.73 4.57
C TYR A 172 -11.98 -13.14 5.80
N ILE A 173 -12.29 -11.88 6.16
CA ILE A 173 -11.72 -11.24 7.36
C ILE A 173 -12.10 -12.01 8.62
N LYS A 174 -13.34 -12.50 8.71
CA LYS A 174 -13.81 -13.31 9.83
C LYS A 174 -13.05 -14.63 9.96
N GLU A 175 -12.81 -15.32 8.85
CA GLU A 175 -11.98 -16.53 8.84
C GLU A 175 -10.55 -16.27 9.30
N LEU A 176 -9.93 -15.18 8.81
CA LEU A 176 -8.60 -14.78 9.24
C LEU A 176 -8.54 -14.42 10.72
N HIS A 177 -9.57 -13.75 11.25
CA HIS A 177 -9.63 -13.36 12.66
C HIS A 177 -9.75 -14.57 13.57
N GLU A 178 -10.59 -15.54 13.23
CA GLU A 178 -10.71 -16.78 14.02
C GLU A 178 -9.41 -17.58 14.01
N LYS A 179 -8.71 -17.65 12.86
CA LYS A 179 -7.37 -18.23 12.80
C LYS A 179 -6.39 -17.48 13.71
N TYR A 180 -6.36 -16.14 13.64
CA TYR A 180 -5.50 -15.31 14.50
C TYR A 180 -5.80 -15.54 15.99
N LYS A 181 -7.07 -15.66 16.38
CA LYS A 181 -7.45 -15.93 17.78
C LYS A 181 -6.92 -17.27 18.28
N GLN A 182 -7.06 -18.32 17.48
CA GLN A 182 -6.51 -19.64 17.82
C GLN A 182 -4.99 -19.60 17.96
N GLU A 183 -4.32 -18.89 17.06
CA GLU A 183 -2.86 -18.85 17.03
C GLU A 183 -2.24 -17.88 18.04
N CYS A 184 -2.92 -16.80 18.44
CA CYS A 184 -2.32 -15.72 19.25
C CYS A 184 -3.08 -15.24 20.48
N CYS A 185 -4.40 -15.43 20.55
CA CYS A 185 -5.19 -14.95 21.69
C CYS A 185 -5.36 -16.01 22.79
N ASN A 186 -5.18 -17.29 22.44
CA ASN A 186 -5.41 -18.43 23.33
C ASN A 186 -4.11 -19.02 23.93
N GLY A 187 -3.01 -18.25 23.96
CA GLY A 187 -1.79 -18.61 24.70
C GLY A 187 -0.70 -19.37 23.92
N ASN A 188 -0.82 -19.55 22.60
CA ASN A 188 0.30 -19.96 21.76
C ASN A 188 1.02 -18.69 21.27
N PHE A 189 2.26 -18.45 21.70
CA PHE A 189 2.94 -17.19 21.37
C PHE A 189 3.99 -17.33 20.25
N SER A 190 4.31 -18.57 19.85
CA SER A 190 5.46 -18.85 18.96
C SER A 190 5.37 -18.24 17.57
N LYS A 191 4.14 -17.97 17.11
CA LYS A 191 3.86 -17.36 15.81
C LYS A 191 3.42 -15.91 15.91
N CYS A 192 3.27 -15.34 17.11
CA CYS A 192 2.69 -14.01 17.30
C CYS A 192 3.70 -12.89 17.07
N HIS A 193 3.21 -11.66 17.01
CA HIS A 193 4.06 -10.48 16.90
C HIS A 193 5.03 -10.42 18.11
N ASN A 194 6.25 -9.93 17.89
CA ASN A 194 7.23 -9.75 18.97
C ASN A 194 7.40 -8.28 19.32
N HIS A 195 7.39 -7.40 18.31
CA HIS A 195 7.82 -6.01 18.45
C HIS A 195 6.76 -4.96 18.08
N ILE A 196 5.68 -5.35 17.42
CA ILE A 196 4.54 -4.46 17.12
C ILE A 196 3.33 -4.83 17.97
N ASN A 197 2.48 -3.88 18.33
CA ASN A 197 1.27 -4.17 19.11
C ASN A 197 0.11 -4.56 18.18
N LEU A 198 -0.29 -5.84 18.20
CA LEU A 198 -1.50 -6.34 17.54
C LEU A 198 -2.43 -7.09 18.52
N ASP A 199 -2.25 -6.92 19.83
CA ASP A 199 -3.05 -7.60 20.86
C ASP A 199 -4.53 -7.22 20.79
N TYR A 200 -4.81 -5.98 20.36
CA TYR A 200 -6.17 -5.48 20.20
C TYR A 200 -6.98 -6.27 19.14
N PHE A 201 -6.33 -7.06 18.28
CA PHE A 201 -7.06 -7.98 17.41
C PHE A 201 -7.84 -9.04 18.21
N CYS A 202 -7.38 -9.41 19.40
CA CYS A 202 -8.07 -10.38 20.26
C CYS A 202 -9.38 -9.86 20.84
N THR A 203 -9.48 -8.54 21.04
CA THR A 203 -10.59 -7.90 21.76
C THR A 203 -11.47 -7.03 20.86
N SER A 204 -11.04 -6.74 19.63
CA SER A 204 -11.77 -5.88 18.70
C SER A 204 -13.11 -6.49 18.27
N GLU A 205 -14.21 -5.79 18.56
CA GLU A 205 -15.56 -6.18 18.16
C GLU A 205 -15.83 -5.95 16.65
N ILE A 206 -14.99 -5.16 15.98
CA ILE A 206 -15.11 -4.84 14.54
C ILE A 206 -15.22 -6.10 13.69
N PHE A 207 -14.53 -7.18 14.07
CA PHE A 207 -14.56 -8.45 13.33
C PHE A 207 -15.88 -9.20 13.45
N ASN A 208 -16.70 -8.90 14.46
CA ASN A 208 -18.04 -9.47 14.63
C ASN A 208 -19.14 -8.57 14.02
N ASN A 209 -18.82 -7.30 13.77
CA ASN A 209 -19.77 -6.29 13.31
C ASN A 209 -19.73 -6.17 11.79
N LYS A 210 -20.48 -7.04 11.10
CA LYS A 210 -20.70 -6.91 9.64
C LYS A 210 -21.47 -5.61 9.37
N LEU A 211 -20.93 -4.77 8.49
CA LEU A 211 -21.58 -3.54 8.05
C LEU A 211 -22.80 -3.89 7.17
N VAL A 212 -23.86 -3.09 7.30
CA VAL A 212 -25.08 -3.23 6.51
C VAL A 212 -24.99 -2.31 5.29
N CYS A 213 -25.31 -2.85 4.11
CA CYS A 213 -25.37 -2.11 2.86
C CYS A 213 -26.45 -2.70 1.94
N ASP A 214 -26.87 -1.94 0.94
CA ASP A 214 -27.90 -2.35 -0.02
C ASP A 214 -27.27 -2.83 -1.34
N GLU A 215 -27.38 -4.13 -1.61
CA GLU A 215 -26.89 -4.76 -2.83
C GLU A 215 -27.64 -4.37 -4.11
N THR A 216 -28.81 -3.74 -3.98
CA THR A 216 -29.67 -3.32 -5.09
C THR A 216 -29.46 -1.87 -5.50
N LYS A 217 -28.63 -1.14 -4.77
CA LYS A 217 -28.41 0.28 -4.98
C LYS A 217 -27.73 0.57 -6.31
N GLU A 218 -28.42 1.32 -7.17
CA GLU A 218 -27.87 1.79 -8.44
C GLU A 218 -26.79 2.87 -8.23
N ILE A 219 -25.85 2.94 -9.17
CA ILE A 219 -24.73 3.89 -9.13
C ILE A 219 -25.30 5.31 -9.23
N LYS A 220 -25.07 6.13 -8.20
CA LYS A 220 -25.29 7.57 -8.32
C LYS A 220 -24.15 8.16 -9.15
N GLU A 221 -24.32 8.21 -10.47
CA GLU A 221 -23.45 9.04 -11.30
C GLU A 221 -23.60 10.49 -10.82
N ALA A 222 -22.48 11.14 -10.52
CA ALA A 222 -22.45 12.58 -10.35
C ALA A 222 -22.86 13.19 -11.69
N SER A 223 -24.12 13.62 -11.80
CA SER A 223 -24.60 14.37 -12.95
C SER A 223 -23.67 15.57 -13.13
N THR A 224 -22.81 15.49 -14.15
CA THR A 224 -22.14 16.65 -14.71
C THR A 224 -23.23 17.48 -15.35
N GLY A 225 -23.84 18.35 -14.55
CA GLY A 225 -24.80 19.35 -14.99
C GLY A 225 -24.14 20.36 -15.90
N TYR A 226 -23.86 19.97 -17.15
CA TYR A 226 -23.80 20.91 -18.25
C TYR A 226 -25.24 21.20 -18.66
N GLU A 227 -25.84 22.17 -17.99
CA GLU A 227 -26.99 22.88 -18.55
C GLU A 227 -26.52 23.53 -19.86
N ARG A 228 -26.93 22.92 -20.98
CA ARG A 228 -26.78 23.50 -22.31
C ARG A 228 -27.66 24.75 -22.38
N PRO A 229 -27.12 25.96 -22.65
CA PRO A 229 -27.97 27.12 -22.87
C PRO A 229 -28.87 26.84 -24.09
N GLN A 230 -30.18 27.00 -23.90
CA GLN A 230 -31.13 26.96 -25.01
C GLN A 230 -30.82 28.09 -25.99
N HIS A 231 -30.38 27.71 -27.19
CA HIS A 231 -30.25 28.63 -28.31
C HIS A 231 -31.66 28.98 -28.80
N ARG A 232 -32.08 30.22 -28.58
CA ARG A 232 -33.23 30.81 -29.27
C ARG A 232 -32.82 31.12 -30.71
N ASP A 233 -33.72 30.79 -31.61
CA ASP A 233 -33.63 31.00 -33.05
C ASP A 233 -33.68 32.51 -33.38
N GLY A 234 -32.94 32.92 -34.40
CA GLY A 234 -32.79 34.31 -34.81
C GLY A 234 -31.99 34.41 -36.10
N THR A 235 -32.69 34.24 -37.22
CA THR A 235 -32.19 34.39 -38.59
C THR A 235 -31.87 35.86 -38.92
N GLN A 236 -30.69 36.14 -39.48
CA GLN A 236 -30.53 37.08 -40.61
C GLN A 236 -29.14 36.97 -41.27
N GLU A 237 -29.16 37.08 -42.59
CA GLU A 237 -28.08 36.93 -43.58
C GLU A 237 -27.02 38.05 -43.54
N SER A 238 -25.75 37.72 -43.84
CA SER A 238 -25.08 38.06 -45.12
C SER A 238 -23.54 38.09 -44.99
N ASP A 239 -22.89 37.41 -45.94
CA ASP A 239 -21.58 37.68 -46.58
C ASP A 239 -20.31 37.88 -45.72
N SER A 240 -19.37 36.94 -45.82
CA SER A 240 -18.22 37.07 -46.73
C SER A 240 -17.12 36.05 -46.38
N SER A 241 -16.48 35.57 -47.44
CA SER A 241 -15.43 34.57 -47.53
C SER A 241 -14.16 34.93 -46.74
N ASN A 242 -13.50 33.94 -46.14
CA ASN A 242 -12.17 33.51 -46.61
C ASN A 242 -11.62 32.32 -45.81
N SER A 243 -11.18 31.34 -46.59
CA SER A 243 -10.30 30.22 -46.28
C SER A 243 -8.91 30.69 -45.83
N ILE A 244 -8.25 29.95 -44.93
CA ILE A 244 -6.99 29.20 -45.17
C ILE A 244 -6.34 28.77 -43.84
N SER A 245 -5.92 27.51 -43.88
CA SER A 245 -5.16 26.71 -42.93
C SER A 245 -3.70 27.17 -42.75
N SER A 246 -3.01 26.49 -41.82
CA SER A 246 -1.56 26.31 -41.71
C SER A 246 -0.79 27.40 -40.96
N SER A 247 0.23 27.13 -40.16
CA SER A 247 0.93 25.88 -39.84
C SER A 247 1.74 26.07 -38.58
N SER A 248 1.97 24.93 -37.93
CA SER A 248 3.07 24.57 -37.05
C SER A 248 4.40 25.26 -37.37
N THR A 249 5.18 25.54 -36.32
CA THR A 249 6.64 25.48 -36.38
C THR A 249 7.13 24.67 -35.20
N ASP A 250 7.73 23.53 -35.55
CA ASP A 250 8.53 22.68 -34.69
C ASP A 250 9.79 23.41 -34.23
N HIS A 251 10.15 23.21 -32.96
CA HIS A 251 11.55 23.20 -32.55
C HIS A 251 11.78 22.02 -31.61
N GLN A 252 12.28 20.93 -32.21
CA GLN A 252 12.96 19.84 -31.52
C GLN A 252 14.26 20.36 -30.92
N ASN A 253 14.49 20.05 -29.65
CA ASN A 253 15.83 19.92 -29.07
C ASN A 253 15.84 18.59 -28.30
N ASP A 254 16.57 17.63 -28.87
CA ASP A 254 16.82 16.31 -28.30
C ASP A 254 17.76 16.40 -27.09
N ILE A 255 17.33 15.87 -25.95
CA ILE A 255 18.22 15.41 -24.88
C ILE A 255 17.81 13.99 -24.53
N ASN A 256 18.68 13.04 -24.89
CA ASN A 256 18.62 11.64 -24.49
C ASN A 256 18.88 11.51 -22.98
N GLY A 257 17.85 11.11 -22.24
CA GLY A 257 17.93 10.66 -20.86
C GLY A 257 16.88 9.59 -20.66
N TYR A 258 17.33 8.37 -20.35
CA TYR A 258 16.55 7.13 -20.25
C TYR A 258 15.23 7.30 -19.47
N ALA A 259 14.14 7.47 -20.21
CA ALA A 259 12.78 7.34 -19.72
C ALA A 259 12.41 5.85 -19.71
N MET A 260 12.45 5.23 -18.52
CA MET A 260 11.76 3.95 -18.34
C MET A 260 10.30 4.23 -17.96
N ASN A 261 9.42 3.72 -18.83
CA ASN A 261 7.98 3.83 -18.77
C ASN A 261 7.41 3.46 -17.41
N ASN A 262 6.56 4.35 -16.88
CA ASN A 262 5.55 4.02 -15.89
C ASN A 262 4.57 3.00 -16.51
N ASN A 263 4.83 1.72 -16.30
CA ASN A 263 3.87 0.67 -16.63
C ASN A 263 3.02 0.36 -15.38
N THR A 264 1.83 0.94 -15.36
CA THR A 264 0.76 0.67 -14.38
C THR A 264 0.00 -0.62 -14.68
N ASP A 265 0.70 -1.72 -14.99
CA ASP A 265 0.10 -3.03 -15.21
C ASP A 265 0.72 -4.05 -14.24
N TYR A 266 0.27 -4.01 -12.99
CA TYR A 266 0.79 -4.85 -11.90
C TYR A 266 -0.31 -5.64 -11.20
N TYR A 267 -1.08 -6.47 -11.91
CA TYR A 267 -1.86 -7.54 -11.25
C TYR A 267 -2.03 -8.76 -12.18
N THR A 268 -1.19 -9.77 -12.02
CA THR A 268 -1.52 -11.19 -12.25
C THR A 268 -0.76 -12.05 -11.26
#